data_AF-A0A530LHS4-F1
#
_entry.id   AF-A0A530LHS4-F1
#
_cell.length_a   1.000
_cell.length_b   1.000
_cell.length_c   1.000
_cell.angle_alpha   90.00
_cell.angle_beta   90.00
_cell.angle_gamma   90.00
#
_symmetry.space_group_name_H-M   'P 1'
#
loop_
_entity.id
_entity.type
_entity.pdbx_description
1 polymer ?
#
loop_
_entity_poly.entity_id
_entity_poly.type
_entity_poly.pdbx_seq_one_letter_code
_entity_poly.pdbx_strand_id
1 'polypeptide(L)' 'MNVINHSKTSIGGIGPARIAELRATEAEVFRRARPKSMAKIGHGLPGFFGGVPMHWMNDWPTPFPILVDSARGAIIRD' A
#
# COMPACT_ATOMS: atom_id res chain seq x y z
N MET A 1 -9.48 -42.22 2.08
CA MET A 1 -9.74 -40.85 1.57
C MET A 1 -8.94 -39.86 2.41
N ASN A 2 -7.81 -39.34 1.90
CA ASN A 2 -7.05 -38.30 2.59
C ASN A 2 -7.67 -36.94 2.27
N VAL A 3 -8.40 -36.39 3.24
CA VAL A 3 -8.87 -34.99 3.19
C VAL A 3 -7.63 -34.11 3.36
N ILE A 4 -7.20 -33.45 2.29
CA ILE A 4 -6.15 -32.45 2.37
C ILE A 4 -6.69 -31.29 3.21
N ASN A 5 -6.21 -31.20 4.46
CA ASN A 5 -6.57 -30.15 5.38
C ASN A 5 -5.90 -28.84 4.92
N HIS A 6 -6.70 -27.92 4.38
CA HIS A 6 -6.24 -26.62 3.85
C HIS A 6 -5.79 -25.65 4.96
N SER A 7 -5.80 -26.07 6.23
CA SER A 7 -5.42 -25.28 7.41
C SER A 7 -3.91 -25.00 7.55
N LYS A 8 -3.06 -25.43 6.61
CA LYS A 8 -1.59 -25.28 6.69
C LYS A 8 -0.96 -24.34 5.66
N THR A 9 -1.73 -23.53 4.95
CA THR A 9 -1.12 -22.51 4.09
C THR A 9 -0.80 -21.28 4.91
N SER A 10 0.42 -21.22 5.46
CA SER A 10 0.95 -20.01 6.11
C SER A 10 1.97 -19.33 5.20
N ILE A 11 2.01 -18.00 5.21
CA ILE A 11 3.03 -17.20 4.52
C ILE A 11 4.02 -16.77 5.58
N GLY A 12 5.26 -17.27 5.53
CA GLY A 12 6.30 -16.96 6.52
C GLY A 12 5.90 -17.31 7.97
N GLY A 13 5.06 -18.33 8.17
CA GLY A 13 4.54 -18.71 9.49
C GLY A 13 3.30 -17.93 9.95
N ILE A 14 2.79 -16.99 9.15
CA ILE A 14 1.59 -16.20 9.48
C ILE A 14 0.40 -16.64 8.61
N GLY A 15 -0.78 -16.75 9.23
CA GLY A 15 -2.02 -17.06 8.54
C GLY A 15 -2.39 -15.98 7.51
N PRO A 16 -2.78 -16.33 6.27
CA PRO A 16 -3.12 -15.36 5.23
C PRO A 16 -4.24 -14.38 5.63
N ALA A 17 -5.23 -14.86 6.39
CA ALA A 17 -6.31 -14.01 6.92
C ALA A 17 -5.77 -12.91 7.85
N ARG A 18 -4.79 -13.23 8.70
CA ARG A 18 -4.16 -12.27 9.60
C ARG A 18 -3.34 -11.23 8.84
N ILE A 19 -2.65 -11.64 7.77
CA ILE A 19 -1.94 -10.72 6.86
C ILE A 19 -2.94 -9.77 6.19
N ALA A 20 -4.05 -10.30 5.68
CA ALA A 20 -5.08 -9.49 5.03
C ALA A 20 -5.71 -8.47 5.98
N GLU A 21 -6.03 -8.89 7.22
CA GLU A 21 -6.56 -8.02 8.26
C GLU A 21 -5.57 -6.88 8.59
N LEU A 22 -4.30 -7.20 8.83
CA LEU A 22 -3.28 -6.20 9.11
C LEU A 22 -3.14 -5.21 7.94
N ARG A 23 -3.09 -5.71 6.70
CA ARG A 23 -3.03 -4.84 5.51
C ARG A 23 -4.21 -3.89 5.42
N ALA A 24 -5.42 -4.34 5.73
CA ALA A 24 -6.62 -3.49 5.71
C ALA A 24 -6.57 -2.43 6.82
N THR A 25 -6.17 -2.80 8.03
CA THR A 25 -5.98 -1.86 9.15
C THR A 25 -4.94 -0.80 8.83
N GLU A 26 -3.76 -1.20 8.36
CA GLU A 26 -2.66 -0.26 8.04
C GLU A 26 -3.00 0.62 6.83
N ALA A 27 -3.75 0.10 5.85
CA ALA A 27 -4.26 0.92 4.76
C ALA A 27 -5.11 2.08 5.28
N GLU A 28 -5.99 1.85 6.26
CA GLU A 28 -6.83 2.90 6.83
C GLU A 28 -6.03 3.92 7.65
N VAL A 29 -5.07 3.44 8.46
CA VAL A 29 -4.13 4.30 9.18
C VAL A 29 -3.37 5.21 8.20
N PHE A 30 -2.91 4.66 7.08
CA PHE A 30 -2.20 5.41 6.05
C PHE A 30 -3.07 6.52 5.43
N ARG A 31 -4.33 6.23 5.07
CA ARG A 31 -5.25 7.23 4.52
C ARG A 31 -5.47 8.38 5.50
N ARG A 32 -5.72 8.06 6.77
CA ARG A 32 -5.95 9.05 7.83
C ARG A 32 -4.72 9.92 8.08
N ALA A 33 -3.52 9.36 7.98
CA ALA A 33 -2.28 10.09 8.19
C ALA A 33 -1.92 11.04 7.03
N ARG A 34 -2.43 10.81 5.82
CA ARG A 34 -2.00 11.52 4.60
C ARG A 34 -3.15 12.12 3.78
N PRO A 35 -4.01 12.97 4.37
CA PRO A 35 -5.17 13.53 3.69
C PRO A 35 -4.80 14.40 2.48
N LYS A 36 -3.65 15.10 2.53
CA LYS A 36 -3.18 15.95 1.42
C LYS A 36 -2.75 15.15 0.18
N SER A 37 -2.01 14.07 0.39
CA SER A 37 -1.63 13.15 -0.69
C SER A 37 -2.87 12.48 -1.29
N MET A 38 -3.80 12.00 -0.46
CA MET A 38 -5.08 11.44 -0.93
C MET A 38 -5.83 12.44 -1.82
N ALA A 39 -5.99 13.69 -1.35
CA ALA A 39 -6.74 14.70 -2.08
C ALA A 39 -6.10 15.08 -3.43
N LYS A 40 -4.76 15.07 -3.53
CA LYS A 40 -4.05 15.50 -4.73
C LYS A 40 -3.84 14.38 -5.75
N ILE A 41 -3.51 13.18 -5.29
CA ILE A 41 -3.06 12.08 -6.15
C ILE A 41 -3.68 10.72 -5.81
N GLY A 42 -4.63 10.65 -4.87
CA GLY A 42 -5.28 9.40 -4.45
C GLY A 42 -6.07 8.70 -5.57
N HIS A 43 -6.47 9.46 -6.59
CA HIS A 43 -7.14 8.95 -7.79
C HIS A 43 -6.20 8.85 -9.01
N GLY A 44 -4.89 9.05 -8.81
CA GLY A 44 -3.90 9.13 -9.87
C GLY A 44 -3.84 10.51 -10.53
N LEU A 45 -2.71 10.78 -11.20
CA LEU A 45 -2.48 11.99 -11.97
C LEU A 45 -3.01 11.80 -13.41
N PRO A 46 -3.81 12.75 -13.93
CA PRO A 46 -4.30 12.68 -15.31
C PRO A 46 -3.15 12.75 -16.31
N GLY A 47 -3.30 12.07 -17.45
CA GLY A 47 -2.28 12.03 -18.50
C GLY A 47 -1.15 11.03 -18.27
N PHE A 48 -1.11 10.38 -17.10
CA PHE A 48 -0.14 9.32 -16.80
C PHE A 48 -0.79 7.94 -16.84
N PHE A 49 -0.16 7.01 -17.57
CA PHE A 49 -0.58 5.60 -17.57
C PHE A 49 -0.42 5.02 -16.16
N GLY A 50 -1.52 4.52 -15.59
CA GLY A 50 -1.54 4.04 -14.21
C GLY A 50 -1.50 5.15 -13.14
N GLY A 51 -1.72 6.42 -13.52
CA GLY A 51 -1.87 7.53 -12.58
C GLY A 51 -0.57 8.05 -11.96
N VAL A 52 0.59 7.59 -12.43
CA VAL A 52 1.93 7.97 -11.92
C VAL A 52 2.93 8.11 -13.07
N PRO A 53 3.95 8.98 -12.95
CA PRO A 53 4.96 9.16 -14.00
C PRO A 53 5.70 7.89 -14.41
N MET A 54 5.91 7.00 -13.45
CA MET A 54 6.64 5.77 -13.66
C MET A 54 5.90 4.62 -12.99
N HIS A 55 5.60 3.56 -13.74
CA HIS A 55 4.79 2.42 -13.30
C HIS A 55 5.23 1.77 -11.97
N TRP A 56 6.54 1.63 -11.73
CA TRP A 56 7.12 1.13 -10.47
C TRP A 56 6.68 1.89 -9.21
N MET A 57 6.13 3.09 -9.33
CA MET A 57 5.60 3.84 -8.19
C MET A 57 4.32 3.21 -7.62
N ASN A 58 3.63 2.36 -8.38
CA ASN A 58 2.46 1.60 -7.93
C ASN A 58 2.81 0.26 -7.28
N ASP A 59 4.09 -0.16 -7.31
CA ASP A 59 4.51 -1.42 -6.68
C ASP A 59 4.62 -1.31 -5.15
N TRP A 60 4.58 -0.08 -4.63
CA TRP A 60 4.57 0.19 -3.20
C TRP A 60 3.24 -0.31 -2.59
N PRO A 61 3.26 -1.01 -1.44
CA PRO A 61 2.07 -1.63 -0.85
C PRO A 61 1.13 -0.62 -0.17
N THR A 62 1.19 0.65 -0.55
CA THR A 62 0.41 1.75 0.00
C THR A 62 -0.89 1.95 -0.80
N PRO A 63 -1.99 2.40 -0.16
CA PRO A 63 -3.26 2.66 -0.86
C PRO A 63 -3.19 3.67 -2.01
N PHE A 64 -2.27 4.62 -1.94
CA PHE A 64 -1.94 5.61 -2.97
C PHE A 64 -0.49 6.09 -2.78
N PRO A 65 0.19 6.65 -3.80
CA PRO A 65 1.55 7.14 -3.67
C PRO A 65 1.65 8.33 -2.70
N ILE A 66 2.79 8.48 -2.02
CA ILE A 66 3.05 9.66 -1.18
C ILE A 66 3.52 10.81 -2.07
N LEU A 67 2.84 11.96 -2.00
CA LEU A 67 3.30 13.16 -2.69
C LEU A 67 4.31 13.89 -1.80
N VAL A 68 5.59 13.65 -2.05
CA VAL A 68 6.68 14.28 -1.29
C VAL A 68 6.77 15.77 -1.61
N ASP A 69 6.75 16.60 -0.56
CA ASP A 69 7.00 18.04 -0.66
C ASP A 69 8.50 18.34 -0.66
N SER A 70 9.26 17.70 0.23
CA SER A 70 10.69 17.93 0.35
C SER A 70 11.44 16.71 0.91
N ALA A 71 12.71 16.59 0.52
CA ALA A 71 13.60 15.56 1.03
C ALA A 71 15.00 16.14 1.28
N ARG A 72 15.65 15.73 2.37
CA ARG A 72 17.02 16.12 2.72
C ARG A 72 17.69 15.00 3.51
N GLY A 73 18.83 14.52 3.04
CA GLY A 73 19.51 13.37 3.66
C GLY A 73 18.59 12.14 3.65
N ALA A 74 18.36 11.54 4.82
CA ALA A 74 17.47 10.40 5.01
C ALA A 74 16.05 10.79 5.49
N ILE A 75 15.64 12.05 5.29
CA ILE A 75 14.35 12.57 5.76
C ILE A 75 13.48 12.99 4.58
N ILE A 76 12.20 12.60 4.63
CA ILE A 76 11.15 12.94 3.65
C ILE A 76 10.00 13.63 4.40
N ARG A 77 9.49 14.72 3.82
CA ARG A 77 8.26 15.41 4.23
C ARG A 77 7.26 15.39 3.09
N ASP A 78 6.03 14.99 3.36
CA ASP A 78 4.89 15.03 2.43
C ASP A 78 3.91 16.20 2.71
#